data_AF-A0A7M4AVK2-F1
#
_entry.id   AF-A0A7M4AVK2-F1
#
_cell.length_a   1.000
_cell.length_b   1.000
_cell.length_c   1.000
_cell.angle_alpha   90.00
_cell.angle_beta   90.00
_cell.angle_gamma   90.00
#
_symmetry.space_group_name_H-M   'P 1'
#
loop_
_entity.id
_entity.type
_entity.pdbx_description
1 polymer ?
#
loop_
_entity_poly.entity_id
_entity_poly.type
_entity_poly.pdbx_seq_one_letter_code
_entity_poly.pdbx_strand_id
1 'polypeptide(L)'
;HADLCLEAGLNFEGINQEVACGQWEFQIFAKGAKQAGDELWVARYMLDRLTESYGYYIEYHPKPIKGDWNGSGMHANFSNGAMRDKGGKELFDS
;
A
#
# COMPACT_ATOMS: atom_id res chain seq x y z
N HIS A 1 8.56 1.88 -10.55
CA HIS A 1 7.76 2.53 -9.50
C HIS A 1 8.46 2.45 -8.16
N ALA A 2 8.80 1.25 -7.66
CA ALA A 2 9.58 1.07 -6.43
C ALA A 2 10.84 1.97 -6.38
N ASP A 3 11.67 1.95 -7.43
CA ASP A 3 12.88 2.81 -7.50
C ASP A 3 12.55 4.31 -7.42
N LEU A 4 11.49 4.76 -8.11
CA LEU A 4 11.04 6.17 -8.06
C LEU A 4 10.59 6.57 -6.64
N CYS A 5 9.91 5.67 -5.92
CA CYS A 5 9.51 5.91 -4.54
C CYS A 5 10.74 6.04 -3.63
N LEU A 6 11.73 5.16 -3.77
CA LEU A 6 12.98 5.20 -3.00
C LEU A 6 13.79 6.46 -3.31
N GLU A 7 13.94 6.83 -4.58
CA GLU A 7 14.62 8.04 -5.02
C GLU A 7 13.92 9.32 -4.52
N ALA A 8 12.58 9.32 -4.45
CA ALA A 8 11.80 10.40 -3.87
C ALA A 8 11.86 10.47 -2.34
N GLY A 9 12.51 9.50 -1.68
CA GLY A 9 12.64 9.43 -0.22
C GLY A 9 11.38 8.94 0.49
N LEU A 10 10.45 8.30 -0.22
CA LEU A 10 9.32 7.62 0.42
C LEU A 10 9.81 6.35 1.11
N ASN A 11 9.21 6.01 2.25
CA ASN A 11 9.60 4.83 2.98
C ASN A 11 8.87 3.57 2.44
N PHE A 12 9.36 3.15 1.28
CA PHE A 12 8.87 2.02 0.49
C PHE A 12 9.50 0.71 0.96
N GLU A 13 8.68 -0.24 1.38
CA GLU A 13 9.15 -1.47 2.04
C GLU A 13 9.13 -2.70 1.14
N GLY A 14 8.29 -2.71 0.10
CA GLY A 14 8.16 -3.89 -0.74
C GLY A 14 7.20 -3.76 -1.91
N ILE A 15 7.26 -4.77 -2.78
CA ILE A 15 6.31 -5.05 -3.85
C ILE A 15 6.11 -6.56 -4.00
N ASN A 16 4.93 -6.95 -4.45
CA ASN A 16 4.66 -8.30 -4.91
C ASN A 16 3.60 -8.30 -6.00
N GLN A 17 3.63 -9.34 -6.84
CA GLN A 17 2.51 -9.67 -7.70
C GLN A 17 1.39 -10.24 -6.83
N GLU A 18 0.16 -9.83 -7.09
CA GLU A 18 -1.04 -10.38 -6.43
C GLU A 18 -1.60 -11.59 -7.18
N VAL A 19 -2.67 -12.17 -6.63
CA VAL A 19 -3.27 -13.41 -7.14
C VAL A 19 -3.80 -13.26 -8.57
N ALA A 20 -4.43 -12.14 -8.90
CA ALA A 20 -4.97 -11.93 -10.24
C ALA A 20 -3.90 -11.43 -11.23
N CYS A 21 -3.98 -11.89 -12.48
CA CYS A 21 -3.10 -11.41 -13.55
C CYS A 21 -3.22 -9.89 -13.71
N GLY A 22 -2.09 -9.19 -13.65
CA GLY A 22 -2.04 -7.72 -13.74
C GLY A 22 -2.37 -7.00 -12.42
N GLN A 23 -2.65 -7.73 -11.34
CA GLN A 23 -2.82 -7.17 -10.00
C GLN A 23 -1.48 -7.15 -9.25
N TRP A 24 -1.22 -6.07 -8.52
CA TRP A 24 0.04 -5.84 -7.81
C TRP A 24 -0.21 -5.12 -6.49
N GLU A 25 0.69 -5.33 -5.53
CA GLU A 25 0.72 -4.63 -4.25
C GLU A 25 2.08 -3.93 -4.07
N PHE A 26 2.05 -2.77 -3.39
CA PHE A 26 3.24 -2.12 -2.85
C PHE A 26 2.96 -1.67 -1.42
N GLN A 27 3.98 -1.65 -0.57
CA GLN A 27 3.85 -1.31 0.84
C GLN A 27 4.63 -0.04 1.19
N ILE A 28 3.96 0.91 1.85
CA ILE A 28 4.54 2.12 2.43
C ILE A 28 4.45 2.00 3.95
N PHE A 29 5.56 2.23 4.63
CA PHE A 29 5.58 2.31 6.10
C PHE A 29 5.86 3.73 6.54
N ALA A 30 5.11 4.26 7.50
CA ALA A 30 5.40 5.57 8.05
C ALA A 30 5.08 5.63 9.54
N LYS A 31 5.80 6.50 10.25
CA LYS A 31 5.55 6.77 11.68
C LYS A 31 4.47 7.84 11.81
N GLY A 32 3.22 7.38 11.86
CA GLY A 32 2.05 8.22 12.12
C GLY A 32 1.13 8.32 10.90
N ALA A 33 -0.18 8.43 11.18
CA ALA A 33 -1.21 8.38 10.14
C ALA A 33 -1.10 9.50 9.11
N LYS A 34 -0.66 10.70 9.52
CA LYS A 34 -0.47 11.84 8.62
C LYS A 34 0.56 11.51 7.53
N GLN A 35 1.78 11.13 7.94
CA GLN A 35 2.85 10.80 7.01
C GLN A 35 2.52 9.57 6.16
N ALA A 36 1.86 8.56 6.74
CA ALA A 36 1.40 7.40 5.98
C ALA A 36 0.44 7.80 4.84
N GLY A 37 -0.49 8.73 5.11
CA GLY A 37 -1.37 9.27 4.09
C GLY A 37 -0.63 10.09 3.04
N ASP A 38 0.22 11.02 3.47
CA ASP A 38 1.00 11.90 2.58
C ASP A 38 1.86 11.07 1.60
N GLU A 39 2.62 10.10 2.11
CA GLU A 39 3.50 9.24 1.29
C GLU A 39 2.72 8.31 0.37
N LEU A 40 1.61 7.71 0.84
CA LEU A 40 0.78 6.84 0.00
C LEU A 40 0.20 7.61 -1.20
N TRP A 41 -0.24 8.85 -1.00
CA TRP A 41 -0.78 9.67 -2.09
C TRP A 41 0.29 10.04 -3.11
N VAL A 42 1.49 10.42 -2.66
CA VAL A 42 2.61 10.70 -3.56
C VAL A 42 3.05 9.44 -4.31
N ALA A 43 3.10 8.29 -3.63
CA ALA A 43 3.40 7.01 -4.26
C ALA A 43 2.38 6.64 -5.36
N ARG A 44 1.08 6.84 -5.11
CA ARG A 44 0.02 6.64 -6.13
C ARG A 44 0.18 7.57 -7.31
N TYR A 45 0.38 8.86 -7.05
CA TYR A 45 0.63 9.84 -8.11
C TYR A 45 1.78 9.41 -9.00
N MET A 46 2.93 9.02 -8.42
CA MET A 46 4.08 8.56 -9.19
C MET A 46 3.80 7.28 -9.98
N LEU A 47 2.97 6.37 -9.45
CA LEU A 47 2.54 5.17 -10.17
C LEU A 47 1.73 5.53 -11.42
N ASP A 48 0.71 6.38 -11.26
CA ASP A 48 -0.13 6.85 -12.37
C ASP A 48 0.74 7.52 -13.44
N ARG A 49 1.58 8.49 -13.03
CA ARG A 49 2.50 9.21 -13.92
C ARG A 49 3.45 8.27 -14.68
N LEU A 50 3.97 7.24 -14.01
CA LEU A 50 4.82 6.25 -14.65
C LEU A 50 4.04 5.42 -15.68
N THR A 51 2.85 4.94 -15.32
CA THR A 51 2.06 4.08 -16.22
C THR A 51 1.63 4.77 -17.50
N GLU A 52 1.39 6.08 -17.47
CA GLU A 52 1.08 6.86 -18.66
C GLU A 52 2.15 6.75 -19.74
N SER A 53 3.45 6.74 -19.38
CA SER A 53 4.52 6.61 -20.38
C SER A 53 4.57 5.23 -21.05
N TYR A 54 3.94 4.23 -20.43
CA TYR A 54 3.81 2.88 -20.98
C TYR A 54 2.45 2.65 -21.68
N GLY A 55 1.58 3.67 -21.73
CA GLY A 55 0.23 3.53 -22.27
C GLY A 55 -0.70 2.66 -21.40
N TYR A 56 -0.37 2.52 -20.11
CA TYR A 56 -1.21 1.84 -19.13
C TYR A 56 -1.93 2.85 -18.23
N TYR A 57 -2.96 2.38 -17.52
CA TYR A 57 -3.63 3.11 -16.46
C TYR A 57 -3.77 2.21 -15.23
N ILE A 58 -3.94 2.80 -14.05
CA ILE A 58 -4.21 2.07 -12.81
C ILE A 58 -5.71 2.09 -12.51
N GLU A 59 -6.26 0.92 -12.18
CA GLU A 59 -7.63 0.76 -11.70
C GLU A 59 -7.63 0.53 -10.19
N TYR A 60 -8.14 1.49 -9.43
CA TYR A 60 -8.20 1.43 -7.97
C TYR A 60 -9.54 0.89 -7.44
N HIS A 61 -10.52 0.61 -8.29
CA HIS A 61 -11.80 0.03 -7.87
C HIS A 61 -11.55 -1.31 -7.15
N PRO A 62 -12.13 -1.55 -5.96
CA PRO A 62 -11.82 -2.72 -5.15
C PRO A 62 -12.26 -4.06 -5.79
N LYS A 63 -13.06 -3.99 -6.85
CA LYS A 63 -13.47 -5.14 -7.65
C LYS A 63 -13.51 -4.74 -9.13
N PRO A 64 -12.37 -4.69 -9.83
CA PRO A 64 -12.31 -4.13 -11.18
C PRO A 64 -12.91 -5.07 -12.23
N ILE A 65 -12.74 -6.38 -12.02
CA ILE A 65 -13.26 -7.43 -12.90
C ILE A 65 -14.39 -8.16 -12.18
N LYS A 66 -15.55 -8.27 -12.84
CA LYS A 66 -16.70 -9.02 -12.32
C LYS A 66 -16.47 -10.53 -12.43
N GLY A 67 -17.13 -11.29 -11.56
CA GLY A 67 -17.03 -12.75 -11.50
C GLY A 67 -16.03 -13.23 -10.46
N ASP A 68 -15.47 -14.41 -10.69
CA ASP A 68 -14.60 -15.12 -9.77
C ASP A 68 -13.13 -14.68 -9.88
N TRP A 69 -12.91 -13.38 -9.73
CA TRP A 69 -11.59 -12.75 -9.71
C TRP A 69 -11.33 -12.13 -8.35
N ASN A 70 -10.07 -12.04 -7.92
CA ASN A 70 -9.72 -11.39 -6.65
C ASN A 70 -10.12 -9.90 -6.66
N GLY A 71 -10.45 -9.38 -5.49
CA GLY A 71 -10.61 -7.94 -5.28
C GLY A 71 -9.27 -7.29 -4.91
N SER A 72 -9.20 -5.97 -5.02
CA SER A 72 -8.06 -5.16 -4.55
C SER A 72 -8.44 -4.48 -3.24
N GLY A 73 -7.68 -4.77 -2.18
CA GLY A 73 -7.82 -4.14 -0.88
C GLY A 73 -6.75 -3.08 -0.63
N MET A 74 -6.86 -2.42 0.53
CA MET A 74 -5.80 -1.56 1.06
C MET A 74 -5.65 -1.88 2.54
N HIS A 75 -4.95 -2.97 2.85
CA HIS A 75 -4.71 -3.36 4.22
C HIS A 75 -3.89 -2.27 4.94
N ALA A 76 -4.33 -1.88 6.14
CA ALA A 76 -3.66 -0.89 6.96
C ALA A 76 -3.16 -1.55 8.25
N ASN A 77 -1.84 -1.70 8.36
CA ASN A 77 -1.20 -2.17 9.57
C ASN A 77 -1.01 -1.00 10.54
N PHE A 78 -1.25 -1.23 11.83
CA PHE A 78 -1.15 -0.21 12.87
C PHE A 78 -0.54 -0.77 14.15
N SER A 79 0.26 0.05 14.83
CA SER A 79 0.65 -0.21 16.22
C SER A 79 0.91 1.09 16.99
N ASN A 80 0.67 1.08 18.28
CA ASN A 80 1.12 2.13 19.21
C ASN A 80 2.24 1.60 20.13
N GLY A 81 2.75 2.44 21.04
CA GLY A 81 3.83 2.04 21.96
C GLY A 81 3.45 0.84 22.82
N ALA A 82 2.27 0.87 23.47
CA ALA A 82 1.82 -0.24 24.32
C ALA A 82 1.73 -1.57 23.56
N MET A 83 1.22 -1.56 22.33
CA MET A 83 1.09 -2.75 21.49
C MET A 83 2.46 -3.38 21.17
N ARG A 84 3.50 -2.57 20.97
CA ARG A 84 4.85 -3.05 20.63
C ARG A 84 5.67 -3.44 21.87
N ASP A 85 5.56 -2.66 22.93
CA ASP A 85 6.46 -2.78 24.09
C ASP A 85 5.93 -3.76 25.15
N LYS A 86 4.61 -3.83 25.33
CA LYS A 86 3.95 -4.73 26.29
C LYS A 86 3.35 -5.95 25.60
N GLY A 87 2.57 -5.71 24.55
CA GLY A 87 1.82 -6.76 23.84
C GLY A 87 0.86 -7.56 24.74
N GLY A 88 0.52 -8.77 24.30
CA GLY A 88 -0.29 -9.72 25.07
C GLY A 88 -1.80 -9.59 24.87
N LYS A 89 -2.51 -10.72 24.98
CA LYS A 89 -3.96 -10.83 24.74
C LYS A 89 -4.77 -9.83 25.59
N GLU A 90 -4.39 -9.65 26.85
CA GLU A 90 -5.07 -8.75 27.78
C GLU A 90 -5.11 -7.28 27.29
N LEU A 91 -4.09 -6.83 26.56
CA LEU A 91 -4.04 -5.48 25.99
C LEU A 91 -5.00 -5.30 24.80
N PHE A 92 -5.29 -6.38 24.07
CA PHE A 92 -6.16 -6.36 22.89
C PHE A 92 -7.62 -6.66 23.21
N ASP A 93 -7.89 -7.31 24.35
CA ASP A 93 -9.22 -7.69 24.81
C ASP A 93 -9.88 -6.62 25.72
N SER A 94 -9.18 -5.52 26.02
CA SER A 94 -9.63 -4.43 26.92
C SER A 94 -10.47 -3.36 26.25
#